data_AF-A0A2V8GX15-F1
#
_entry.id   AF-A0A2V8GX15-F1
#
_cell.length_a   1.000
_cell.length_b   1.000
_cell.length_c   1.000
_cell.angle_alpha   90.00
_cell.angle_beta   90.00
_cell.angle_gamma   90.00
#
_symmetry.space_group_name_H-M   'P 1'
#
loop_
_entity.id
_entity.type
_entity.pdbx_description
1 polymer ?
#
loop_
_entity_poly.entity_id
_entity_poly.type
_entity_poly.pdbx_seq_one_letter_code
_entity_poly.pdbx_strand_id
1 'polypeptide(L)'
;MKAGYSYGISGYDGWGCDVSRQLHVPVHQYDCFDLRVPSCPGGDTVFHGECIAPTKFTEDGRPFDTFSHQFAGNGHADVPLVMKIDVEGAEWDAFLLAPDSVFSHIDQLDVEFHHVEDPKYAEAMRRLKRFFSIAHVHYNNFSCDPALQPFPSWAFEVLLVNKRIAKTDGAPAAAAPAGLDAPNNASAPDCQASAGTASTRAARSGPAR
;
A
#
# COMPACT_ATOMS: atom_id res chain seq x y z
N MET A 1 -0.90 -4.42 16.37
CA MET A 1 -2.12 -4.27 15.56
C MET A 1 -3.37 -4.65 16.35
N LYS A 2 -4.48 -3.97 16.09
CA LYS A 2 -5.81 -4.19 16.70
C LYS A 2 -6.92 -4.42 15.67
N ALA A 3 -6.72 -3.97 14.43
CA ALA A 3 -7.59 -4.23 13.29
C ALA A 3 -6.80 -4.15 11.98
N GLY A 4 -7.35 -4.76 10.93
CA GLY A 4 -6.88 -4.60 9.56
C GLY A 4 -7.86 -3.82 8.69
N TYR A 5 -7.37 -3.23 7.61
CA TYR A 5 -8.17 -2.53 6.59
C TYR A 5 -7.73 -2.97 5.20
N SER A 6 -8.67 -3.37 4.34
CA SER A 6 -8.41 -3.78 2.96
C SER A 6 -9.32 -2.98 2.03
N TYR A 7 -8.74 -2.17 1.14
CA TYR A 7 -9.47 -1.32 0.20
C TYR A 7 -9.33 -1.84 -1.23
N GLY A 8 -10.44 -1.83 -1.97
CA GLY A 8 -10.55 -2.26 -3.38
C GLY A 8 -10.35 -3.76 -3.56
N ILE A 9 -11.23 -4.52 -2.92
CA ILE A 9 -11.15 -5.98 -2.83
C ILE A 9 -11.83 -6.70 -4.00
N SER A 10 -12.65 -6.05 -4.82
CA SER A 10 -13.26 -6.62 -6.03
C SER A 10 -13.93 -8.00 -5.82
N GLY A 11 -14.64 -8.14 -4.69
CA GLY A 11 -15.33 -9.38 -4.30
C GLY A 11 -14.44 -10.51 -3.79
N TYR A 12 -13.13 -10.28 -3.61
CA TYR A 12 -12.18 -11.26 -3.06
C TYR A 12 -11.07 -10.60 -2.24
N ASP A 13 -10.90 -11.03 -0.99
CA ASP A 13 -9.87 -10.47 -0.10
C ASP A 13 -9.10 -11.56 0.63
N GLY A 14 -8.22 -12.25 -0.11
CA GLY A 14 -7.33 -13.26 0.47
C GLY A 14 -6.40 -12.67 1.52
N TRP A 15 -5.85 -11.48 1.25
CA TRP A 15 -4.98 -10.75 2.18
C TRP A 15 -5.68 -10.49 3.51
N GLY A 16 -6.86 -9.87 3.49
CA GLY A 16 -7.58 -9.54 4.72
C GLY A 16 -8.02 -10.78 5.47
N CYS A 17 -8.37 -11.84 4.74
CA CYS A 17 -8.73 -13.10 5.37
C CYS A 17 -7.55 -13.77 6.09
N ASP A 18 -6.37 -13.75 5.49
CA ASP A 18 -5.16 -14.29 6.11
C ASP A 18 -4.68 -13.43 7.28
N VAL A 19 -4.71 -12.10 7.14
CA VAL A 19 -4.42 -11.15 8.24
C VAL A 19 -5.34 -11.42 9.42
N SER A 20 -6.65 -11.54 9.17
CA SER A 20 -7.63 -11.79 10.23
C SER A 20 -7.34 -13.10 10.97
N ARG A 21 -7.13 -14.20 10.24
CA ARG A 21 -6.86 -15.53 10.81
C ARG A 21 -5.55 -15.57 11.58
N GLN A 22 -4.48 -14.99 11.03
CA GLN A 22 -3.16 -15.09 11.62
C GLN A 22 -3.03 -14.17 12.85
N LEU A 23 -3.52 -12.94 12.75
CA LEU A 23 -3.38 -11.94 13.81
C LEU A 23 -4.54 -11.95 14.80
N HIS A 24 -5.63 -12.67 14.51
CA HIS A 24 -6.84 -12.73 15.32
C HIS A 24 -7.43 -11.34 15.58
N VAL A 25 -7.53 -10.53 14.53
CA VAL A 25 -8.10 -9.17 14.55
C VAL A 25 -9.21 -9.04 13.49
N PRO A 26 -10.21 -8.18 13.72
CA PRO A 26 -11.17 -7.86 12.68
C PRO A 26 -10.49 -7.17 11.50
N VAL A 27 -10.88 -7.53 10.28
CA VAL A 27 -10.47 -6.82 9.06
C VAL A 27 -11.67 -6.16 8.40
N HIS A 28 -11.60 -4.84 8.23
CA HIS A 28 -12.61 -4.05 7.57
C HIS A 28 -12.29 -3.96 6.08
N GLN A 29 -13.19 -4.46 5.26
CA GLN A 29 -13.02 -4.60 3.82
C GLN A 29 -13.89 -3.57 3.12
N TYR A 30 -13.34 -2.78 2.21
CA TYR A 30 -14.00 -1.64 1.60
C TYR A 30 -14.00 -1.75 0.08
N ASP A 31 -15.19 -1.70 -0.50
CA ASP A 31 -15.40 -1.61 -1.94
C ASP A 31 -16.79 -1.04 -2.24
N CYS A 32 -16.90 -0.06 -3.13
CA CYS A 32 -18.17 0.50 -3.58
C CYS A 32 -18.50 0.20 -5.06
N PHE A 33 -17.60 -0.46 -5.79
CA PHE A 33 -17.77 -0.89 -7.17
C PHE A 33 -18.27 -2.33 -7.25
N ASP A 34 -17.78 -3.18 -6.36
CA ASP A 34 -18.24 -4.56 -6.19
C ASP A 34 -18.77 -4.81 -4.78
N LEU A 35 -20.09 -4.97 -4.68
CA LEU A 35 -20.79 -5.17 -3.41
C LEU A 35 -20.87 -6.64 -2.98
N ARG A 36 -20.21 -7.56 -3.67
CA ARG A 36 -20.12 -8.97 -3.27
C ARG A 36 -19.26 -9.08 -2.01
N VAL A 37 -19.87 -9.50 -0.91
CA VAL A 37 -19.17 -9.79 0.34
C VAL A 37 -18.19 -10.96 0.14
N PRO A 38 -16.87 -10.78 0.36
CA PRO A 38 -15.91 -11.86 0.22
C PRO A 38 -16.15 -13.00 1.21
N SER A 39 -15.89 -14.23 0.77
CA SER A 39 -15.90 -15.38 1.69
C SER A 39 -14.60 -15.42 2.49
N CYS A 40 -14.70 -15.42 3.82
CA CYS A 40 -13.55 -15.65 4.69
C CYS A 40 -13.85 -16.66 5.82
N PRO A 41 -13.85 -17.97 5.52
CA PRO A 41 -14.09 -18.99 6.54
C PRO A 41 -13.04 -18.93 7.66
N GLY A 42 -13.48 -18.80 8.91
CA GLY A 42 -12.59 -18.77 10.07
C GLY A 42 -11.82 -17.46 10.28
N GLY A 43 -12.05 -16.44 9.45
CA GLY A 43 -11.61 -15.07 9.73
C GLY A 43 -12.77 -14.20 10.21
N ASP A 44 -12.42 -13.14 10.91
CA ASP A 44 -13.30 -12.06 11.35
C ASP A 44 -13.18 -10.88 10.38
N THR A 45 -14.14 -10.79 9.45
CA THR A 45 -14.15 -9.77 8.39
C THR A 45 -15.47 -9.03 8.37
N VAL A 46 -15.42 -7.73 8.10
CA VAL A 46 -16.59 -6.86 7.99
C VAL A 46 -16.52 -6.11 6.67
N PHE A 47 -17.48 -6.36 5.78
CA PHE A 47 -17.56 -5.70 4.48
C PHE A 47 -18.32 -4.37 4.57
N HIS A 48 -17.81 -3.36 3.88
CA HIS A 48 -18.36 -2.02 3.76
C HIS A 48 -18.49 -1.68 2.27
N GLY A 49 -19.73 -1.40 1.85
CA GLY A 49 -20.07 -0.93 0.50
C GLY A 49 -19.68 0.53 0.25
N GLU A 50 -18.49 0.95 0.69
CA GLU A 50 -18.00 2.33 0.71
C GLU A 50 -16.57 2.40 0.18
N CYS A 51 -16.24 3.44 -0.58
CA CYS A 51 -14.91 3.66 -1.10
C CYS A 51 -14.13 4.70 -0.29
N ILE A 52 -12.80 4.67 -0.43
CA ILE A 52 -11.93 5.69 0.13
C ILE A 52 -11.92 6.93 -0.77
N ALA A 53 -11.85 8.10 -0.15
CA ALA A 53 -11.67 9.39 -0.82
C ALA A 53 -11.04 10.44 0.12
N PRO A 54 -10.58 11.58 -0.44
CA PRO A 54 -10.07 12.69 0.37
C PRO A 54 -11.11 13.40 1.24
N THR A 55 -12.38 13.32 0.86
CA THR A 55 -13.51 13.93 1.58
C THR A 55 -14.73 13.03 1.46
N LYS A 56 -15.71 13.22 2.35
CA LYS A 56 -16.97 12.49 2.29
C LYS A 56 -17.84 13.01 1.15
N PHE A 57 -18.28 12.13 0.26
CA PHE A 57 -19.28 12.45 -0.76
C PHE A 57 -20.05 11.20 -1.21
N THR A 58 -21.02 11.40 -2.09
CA THR A 58 -21.74 10.32 -2.75
C THR A 58 -21.79 10.62 -4.24
N GLU A 59 -21.39 9.67 -5.06
CA GLU A 59 -21.42 9.76 -6.52
C GLU A 59 -22.11 8.52 -7.08
N ASP A 60 -23.12 8.72 -7.94
CA ASP A 60 -23.93 7.64 -8.52
C ASP A 60 -24.48 6.64 -7.48
N GLY A 61 -24.82 7.14 -6.29
CA GLY A 61 -25.32 6.32 -5.17
C GLY A 61 -24.24 5.55 -4.40
N ARG A 62 -22.96 5.67 -4.79
CA ARG A 62 -21.82 5.07 -4.08
C ARG A 62 -21.30 6.02 -3.01
N PRO A 63 -21.20 5.59 -1.74
CA PRO A 63 -20.62 6.41 -0.71
C PRO A 63 -19.08 6.36 -0.78
N PHE A 64 -18.48 7.52 -0.57
CA PHE A 64 -17.05 7.71 -0.41
C PHE A 64 -16.79 8.43 0.90
N ASP A 65 -15.77 8.02 1.64
CA ASP A 65 -15.38 8.68 2.88
C ASP A 65 -13.86 8.65 3.09
N THR A 66 -13.40 9.32 4.14
CA THR A 66 -11.98 9.45 4.48
C THR A 66 -11.51 8.33 5.39
N PHE A 67 -10.19 8.05 5.38
CA PHE A 67 -9.58 7.12 6.34
C PHE A 67 -9.95 7.46 7.79
N SER A 68 -9.90 8.75 8.15
CA SER A 68 -10.19 9.18 9.52
C SER A 68 -11.61 8.87 9.94
N HIS A 69 -12.59 9.11 9.07
CA HIS A 69 -13.99 8.79 9.35
C HIS A 69 -14.23 7.29 9.41
N GLN A 70 -13.66 6.52 8.48
CA GLN A 70 -13.79 5.06 8.46
C GLN A 70 -13.16 4.42 9.70
N PHE A 71 -11.96 4.85 10.06
CA PHE A 71 -11.27 4.38 11.27
C PHE A 71 -12.06 4.72 12.53
N ALA A 72 -12.52 5.96 12.66
CA ALA A 72 -13.31 6.39 13.81
C ALA A 72 -14.68 5.68 13.88
N GLY A 73 -15.36 5.51 12.74
CA GLY A 73 -16.64 4.82 12.63
C GLY A 73 -16.58 3.36 13.07
N ASN A 74 -15.41 2.72 12.90
CA ASN A 74 -15.14 1.37 13.37
C ASN A 74 -14.57 1.31 14.81
N GLY A 75 -14.41 2.44 15.50
CA GLY A 75 -13.82 2.49 16.84
C GLY A 75 -12.30 2.35 16.88
N HIS A 76 -11.63 2.62 15.77
CA HIS A 76 -10.21 2.38 15.54
C HIS A 76 -9.39 3.66 15.27
N ALA A 77 -9.86 4.82 15.72
CA ALA A 77 -9.21 6.11 15.47
C ALA A 77 -7.75 6.18 15.95
N ASP A 78 -7.44 5.59 17.11
CA ASP A 78 -6.15 5.75 17.80
C ASP A 78 -5.50 4.40 18.18
N VAL A 79 -5.80 3.33 17.43
CA VAL A 79 -5.25 1.98 17.69
C VAL A 79 -4.28 1.56 16.59
N PRO A 80 -3.27 0.70 16.86
CA PRO A 80 -2.35 0.24 15.81
C PRO A 80 -3.05 -0.58 14.73
N LEU A 81 -2.85 -0.26 13.46
CA LEU A 81 -3.54 -0.87 12.30
C LEU A 81 -2.58 -1.57 11.35
N VAL A 82 -3.10 -2.49 10.55
CA VAL A 82 -2.46 -2.97 9.31
C VAL A 82 -3.37 -2.68 8.14
N MET A 83 -2.84 -2.30 6.99
CA MET A 83 -3.66 -1.83 5.88
C MET A 83 -3.12 -2.31 4.54
N LYS A 84 -4.01 -2.79 3.66
CA LYS A 84 -3.84 -2.94 2.21
C LYS A 84 -4.70 -1.89 1.51
N ILE A 85 -4.19 -1.27 0.45
CA ILE A 85 -4.99 -0.42 -0.44
C ILE A 85 -4.55 -0.58 -1.89
N ASP A 86 -5.55 -0.74 -2.74
CA ASP A 86 -5.45 -1.00 -4.18
C ASP A 86 -6.78 -0.50 -4.76
N VAL A 87 -6.82 0.75 -5.22
CA VAL A 87 -8.06 1.48 -5.52
C VAL A 87 -7.94 2.27 -6.83
N GLU A 88 -7.20 1.71 -7.79
CA GLU A 88 -7.20 2.13 -9.20
C GLU A 88 -6.91 3.63 -9.39
N GLY A 89 -5.98 4.19 -8.64
CA GLY A 89 -5.48 5.57 -8.79
C GLY A 89 -5.95 6.55 -7.71
N ALA A 90 -6.96 6.18 -6.91
CA ALA A 90 -7.43 7.03 -5.81
C ALA A 90 -6.45 7.09 -4.62
N GLU A 91 -5.38 6.27 -4.61
CA GLU A 91 -4.39 6.20 -3.54
C GLU A 91 -3.72 7.56 -3.31
N TRP A 92 -3.38 8.26 -4.40
CA TRP A 92 -2.56 9.49 -4.34
C TRP A 92 -3.24 10.59 -3.54
N ASP A 93 -4.48 10.94 -3.89
CA ASP A 93 -5.20 12.00 -3.19
C ASP A 93 -5.62 11.56 -1.79
N ALA A 94 -6.01 10.29 -1.61
CA ALA A 94 -6.32 9.73 -0.31
C ALA A 94 -5.13 9.90 0.66
N PHE A 95 -3.91 9.62 0.21
CA PHE A 95 -2.71 9.78 1.05
C PHE A 95 -2.26 11.23 1.21
N LEU A 96 -2.35 12.05 0.17
CA LEU A 96 -1.94 13.46 0.25
C LEU A 96 -2.78 14.25 1.24
N LEU A 97 -4.09 13.97 1.28
CA LEU A 97 -5.05 14.76 2.03
C LEU A 97 -5.45 14.15 3.37
N ALA A 98 -5.11 12.88 3.63
CA ALA A 98 -5.29 12.28 4.95
C ALA A 98 -4.45 13.00 6.02
N PRO A 99 -4.97 13.21 7.24
CA PRO A 99 -4.21 13.80 8.32
C PRO A 99 -3.05 12.89 8.77
N ASP A 100 -1.98 13.50 9.29
CA ASP A 100 -0.77 12.77 9.71
C ASP A 100 -1.05 11.68 10.76
N SER A 101 -2.11 11.85 11.57
CA SER A 101 -2.54 10.85 12.56
C SER A 101 -2.88 9.50 11.94
N VAL A 102 -3.51 9.47 10.76
CA VAL A 102 -3.81 8.24 10.01
C VAL A 102 -2.56 7.38 9.85
N PHE A 103 -1.47 8.01 9.40
CA PHE A 103 -0.21 7.29 9.15
C PHE A 103 0.52 6.88 10.43
N SER A 104 0.39 7.65 11.51
CA SER A 104 1.05 7.30 12.78
C SER A 104 0.53 5.99 13.39
N HIS A 105 -0.72 5.62 13.11
CA HIS A 105 -1.36 4.44 13.68
C HIS A 105 -1.22 3.18 12.81
N ILE A 106 -0.94 3.33 11.53
CA ILE A 106 -0.69 2.18 10.64
C ILE A 106 0.71 1.63 10.90
N ASP A 107 0.81 0.39 11.39
CA ASP A 107 2.05 -0.36 11.65
C ASP A 107 2.70 -0.80 10.32
N GLN A 108 1.88 -1.37 9.43
CA GLN A 108 2.27 -1.87 8.12
C GLN A 108 1.22 -1.46 7.09
N LEU A 109 1.70 -0.95 5.97
CA LEU A 109 0.90 -0.47 4.85
C LEU A 109 1.39 -1.18 3.58
N ASP A 110 0.50 -1.94 2.97
CA ASP A 110 0.69 -2.60 1.68
C ASP A 110 -0.12 -1.83 0.64
N VAL A 111 0.51 -1.44 -0.48
CA VAL A 111 -0.13 -0.58 -1.48
C VAL A 111 0.17 -1.09 -2.87
N GLU A 112 -0.86 -1.27 -3.69
CA GLU A 112 -0.69 -1.26 -5.15
C GLU A 112 -0.90 0.18 -5.65
N PHE A 113 0.17 0.81 -6.09
CA PHE A 113 0.12 2.16 -6.64
C PHE A 113 -0.17 2.11 -8.12
N HIS A 114 -1.16 2.88 -8.57
CA HIS A 114 -1.57 2.97 -9.96
C HIS A 114 -1.14 4.30 -10.59
N HIS A 115 -0.92 4.32 -11.91
CA HIS A 115 -0.59 5.52 -12.68
C HIS A 115 0.67 6.24 -12.18
N VAL A 116 1.83 5.58 -12.24
CA VAL A 116 3.13 6.14 -11.80
C VAL A 116 3.51 7.46 -12.48
N GLU A 117 2.93 7.74 -13.65
CA GLU A 117 3.05 8.97 -14.40
C GLU A 117 2.28 10.15 -13.79
N ASP A 118 1.36 9.91 -12.85
CA ASP A 118 0.63 10.98 -12.16
C ASP A 118 1.62 11.90 -11.43
N PRO A 119 1.57 13.23 -11.66
CA PRO A 119 2.49 14.18 -11.03
C PRO A 119 2.44 14.16 -9.49
N LYS A 120 1.38 13.63 -8.88
CA LYS A 120 1.22 13.49 -7.43
C LYS A 120 2.09 12.40 -6.83
N TYR A 121 2.53 11.41 -7.61
CA TYR A 121 3.34 10.28 -7.14
C TYR A 121 4.49 10.72 -6.22
N ALA A 122 5.30 11.67 -6.69
CA ALA A 122 6.50 12.10 -5.97
C ALA A 122 6.16 12.80 -4.63
N GLU A 123 5.07 13.56 -4.60
CA GLU A 123 4.60 14.25 -3.40
C GLU A 123 4.04 13.24 -2.38
N ALA A 124 3.19 12.31 -2.83
CA ALA A 124 2.60 11.27 -2.00
C ALA A 124 3.69 10.37 -1.38
N MET A 125 4.65 9.93 -2.19
CA MET A 125 5.77 9.11 -1.68
C MET A 125 6.66 9.87 -0.70
N ARG A 126 6.95 11.17 -0.94
CA ARG A 126 7.69 11.98 0.04
C ARG A 126 6.94 12.07 1.36
N ARG A 127 5.62 12.26 1.31
CA ARG A 127 4.75 12.33 2.48
C ARG A 127 4.74 11.02 3.26
N LEU A 128 4.48 9.89 2.59
CA LEU A 128 4.48 8.56 3.22
C LEU A 128 5.84 8.23 3.84
N LYS A 129 6.95 8.55 3.16
CA LYS A 129 8.31 8.36 3.69
C LYS A 129 8.63 9.17 4.94
N ARG A 130 7.80 10.12 5.36
CA ARG A 130 7.95 10.75 6.69
C ARG A 130 7.62 9.77 7.81
N PHE A 131 6.67 8.87 7.60
CA PHE A 131 6.18 7.90 8.59
C PHE A 131 6.71 6.49 8.38
N PHE A 132 6.95 6.10 7.13
CA PHE A 132 7.28 4.72 6.77
C PHE A 132 8.68 4.58 6.18
N SER A 133 9.26 3.41 6.38
CA SER A 133 10.37 2.88 5.60
C SER A 133 9.82 1.94 4.54
N ILE A 134 10.35 1.99 3.33
CA ILE A 134 10.04 1.01 2.28
C ILE A 134 10.76 -0.28 2.67
N ALA A 135 9.98 -1.34 2.91
CA ALA A 135 10.49 -2.66 3.22
C ALA A 135 10.63 -3.52 1.97
N HIS A 136 9.73 -3.35 0.99
CA HIS A 136 9.74 -4.12 -0.24
C HIS A 136 9.06 -3.36 -1.39
N VAL A 137 9.47 -3.64 -2.61
CA VAL A 137 8.87 -3.13 -3.86
C VAL A 137 8.79 -4.30 -4.84
N HIS A 138 7.60 -4.54 -5.38
CA HIS A 138 7.35 -5.60 -6.35
C HIS A 138 6.69 -5.01 -7.61
N TYR A 139 7.33 -5.24 -8.76
CA TYR A 139 6.83 -4.82 -10.06
C TYR A 139 6.18 -6.02 -10.76
N ASN A 140 4.96 -6.31 -10.32
CA ASN A 140 4.18 -7.44 -10.81
C ASN A 140 3.91 -7.37 -12.32
N ASN A 141 3.77 -8.51 -12.98
CA ASN A 141 3.70 -8.62 -14.45
C ASN A 141 2.38 -8.21 -15.14
N PHE A 142 1.41 -7.64 -14.42
CA PHE A 142 0.12 -7.29 -15.01
C PHE A 142 0.14 -5.98 -15.80
N SER A 143 1.12 -5.12 -15.51
CA SER A 143 1.14 -3.71 -15.93
C SER A 143 2.45 -3.28 -16.59
N CYS A 144 3.24 -4.23 -17.12
CA CYS A 144 4.56 -3.92 -17.68
C CYS A 144 4.48 -2.92 -18.84
N ASP A 145 5.24 -1.83 -18.73
CA ASP A 145 5.40 -0.84 -19.77
C ASP A 145 6.86 -0.32 -19.79
N PRO A 146 7.66 -0.73 -20.78
CA PRO A 146 9.05 -0.29 -20.86
C PRO A 146 9.22 1.21 -21.15
N ALA A 147 8.17 1.92 -21.58
CA ALA A 147 8.21 3.35 -21.85
C ALA A 147 8.21 4.22 -20.59
N LEU A 148 7.84 3.66 -19.43
CA LEU A 148 7.68 4.39 -18.15
C LEU A 148 8.97 4.55 -17.34
N GLN A 149 10.13 4.53 -18.01
CA GLN A 149 11.43 4.63 -17.34
C GLN A 149 11.49 5.80 -16.33
N PRO A 150 12.01 5.57 -15.11
CA PRO A 150 12.71 4.37 -14.66
C PRO A 150 11.81 3.22 -14.18
N PHE A 151 10.49 3.39 -14.16
CA PHE A 151 9.56 2.34 -13.77
C PHE A 151 9.37 1.33 -14.92
N PRO A 152 9.36 0.02 -14.63
CA PRO A 152 9.08 -1.00 -15.63
C PRO A 152 7.58 -1.30 -15.80
N SER A 153 6.71 -0.65 -15.03
CA SER A 153 5.26 -0.85 -15.05
C SER A 153 4.51 0.42 -14.66
N TRP A 154 3.23 0.50 -15.06
CA TRP A 154 2.34 1.62 -14.71
C TRP A 154 1.68 1.46 -13.33
N ALA A 155 1.67 0.24 -12.79
CA ALA A 155 1.25 -0.07 -11.43
C ALA A 155 2.27 -0.96 -10.71
N PHE A 156 2.45 -0.78 -9.40
CA PHE A 156 3.44 -1.55 -8.64
C PHE A 156 3.09 -1.64 -7.15
N GLU A 157 3.52 -2.72 -6.53
CA GLU A 157 3.22 -3.05 -5.14
C GLU A 157 4.36 -2.58 -4.22
N VAL A 158 4.02 -1.99 -3.08
CA VAL A 158 4.98 -1.48 -2.10
C VAL A 158 4.55 -1.85 -0.69
N LEU A 159 5.44 -2.55 0.00
CA LEU A 159 5.33 -2.77 1.43
C LEU A 159 6.06 -1.66 2.20
N LEU A 160 5.30 -0.94 3.01
CA LEU A 160 5.73 0.15 3.88
C LEU A 160 5.59 -0.29 5.35
N VAL A 161 6.65 -0.11 6.14
CA VAL A 161 6.64 -0.39 7.58
C VAL A 161 6.87 0.89 8.35
N ASN A 162 6.03 1.15 9.35
CA ASN A 162 6.09 2.39 10.11
C ASN A 162 7.42 2.49 10.87
N LYS A 163 8.08 3.65 10.78
CA LYS A 163 9.35 3.92 11.42
C LYS A 163 9.31 3.81 12.94
N ARG A 164 8.13 3.93 13.58
CA ARG A 164 8.01 3.71 15.03
C ARG A 164 8.21 2.25 15.43
N ILE A 165 7.97 1.30 14.53
CA ILE A 165 8.17 -0.13 14.78
C ILE A 165 9.35 -0.72 14.00
N ALA A 166 9.73 -0.09 12.88
CA ALA A 166 10.87 -0.52 12.09
C ALA A 166 12.17 -0.27 12.85
N LYS A 167 12.95 -1.32 13.09
CA LYS A 167 14.33 -1.21 13.55
C LYS A 167 15.23 -1.22 12.33
N THR A 168 15.68 -0.04 11.90
CA THR A 168 16.64 0.10 10.81
C THR A 168 18.00 0.45 11.40
N ASP A 169 19.06 -0.19 10.96
CA ASP A 169 20.45 0.20 11.24
C ASP A 169 20.97 1.27 10.26
N GLY A 170 20.11 1.74 9.35
CA GLY A 170 20.47 2.70 8.30
C GLY A 170 21.16 2.07 7.10
N ALA A 171 21.29 0.74 7.04
CA ALA A 171 21.78 0.05 5.86
C ALA A 171 20.82 0.23 4.67
N PRO A 172 21.34 0.19 3.42
CA PRO A 172 20.49 0.09 2.24
C PRO A 172 19.56 -1.13 2.36
N ALA A 173 18.32 -1.01 1.89
CA ALA A 173 17.42 -2.15 1.79
C ALA A 173 18.12 -3.27 1.00
N ALA A 174 18.21 -4.45 1.61
CA ALA A 174 18.70 -5.64 0.90
C ALA A 174 17.73 -5.98 -0.23
N ALA A 175 18.23 -6.62 -1.28
CA ALA A 175 17.35 -7.26 -2.25
C ALA A 175 16.40 -8.21 -1.51
N ALA A 176 15.14 -8.23 -1.95
CA ALA A 176 14.15 -9.13 -1.36
C ALA A 176 14.63 -10.58 -1.44
N PRO A 177 14.46 -11.38 -0.37
CA PRO A 177 14.70 -12.81 -0.44
C PRO A 177 13.95 -13.45 -1.61
N ALA A 178 14.63 -14.37 -2.30
CA ALA A 178 14.01 -15.10 -3.40
C ALA A 178 12.76 -15.86 -2.94
N GLY A 179 11.67 -15.76 -3.71
CA GLY A 179 10.42 -16.47 -3.46
C GLY A 179 9.42 -15.77 -2.53
N LEU A 180 9.64 -14.49 -2.19
CA LEU A 180 8.61 -13.66 -1.54
C LEU A 180 7.59 -13.10 -2.54
N ASP A 181 8.02 -12.88 -3.78
CA ASP A 181 7.19 -12.36 -4.87
C ASP A 181 6.56 -13.48 -5.68
N ALA A 182 5.34 -13.24 -6.16
CA ALA A 182 4.63 -14.11 -7.08
C ALA A 182 3.98 -13.27 -8.19
N PRO A 183 4.14 -13.67 -9.47
CA PRO A 183 3.51 -12.97 -10.58
C PRO A 183 2.00 -13.18 -10.60
N ASN A 184 1.24 -12.15 -10.98
CA ASN A 184 -0.20 -12.26 -11.24
C ASN A 184 -0.48 -13.22 -12.40
N ASN A 185 0.26 -13.10 -13.49
CA ASN A 185 0.28 -14.09 -14.56
C ASN A 185 1.38 -15.11 -14.30
N ALA A 186 1.03 -16.25 -13.71
CA ALA A 186 1.96 -17.34 -13.42
C ALA A 186 2.73 -17.90 -14.64
N SER A 187 2.30 -17.58 -15.87
CA SER A 187 2.95 -18.03 -17.11
C SER A 187 3.96 -17.02 -17.67
N ALA A 188 4.16 -15.87 -17.04
CA ALA A 188 5.06 -14.81 -17.49
C ALA A 188 5.97 -14.31 -16.34
N PRO A 189 7.16 -13.80 -16.63
CA PRO A 189 8.02 -13.19 -15.61
C PRO A 189 7.50 -11.82 -15.16
N ASP A 190 7.87 -11.39 -13.97
CA ASP A 190 7.65 -10.02 -13.45
C ASP A 190 8.30 -8.94 -14.30
N CYS A 191 7.75 -7.72 -14.20
CA CYS A 191 8.27 -6.58 -14.94
C CYS A 191 9.69 -6.27 -14.48
N GLN A 192 10.62 -6.29 -15.42
CA GLN A 192 12.03 -6.09 -15.13
C GLN A 192 12.34 -4.61 -15.18
N ALA A 193 12.79 -4.04 -14.05
CA ALA A 193 13.44 -2.74 -14.06
C ALA A 193 14.57 -2.75 -15.10
N SER A 194 14.68 -1.70 -15.91
CA SER A 194 15.86 -1.56 -16.76
C SER A 194 17.09 -1.55 -15.86
N ALA A 195 18.15 -2.25 -16.25
CA ALA A 195 19.38 -2.30 -15.48
C ALA A 195 20.01 -0.90 -15.44
N GLY A 196 19.57 -0.07 -14.47
CA GLY A 196 20.14 1.23 -14.21
C GLY A 196 21.59 1.04 -13.83
N THR A 197 22.49 1.68 -14.59
CA THR A 197 23.91 1.76 -14.27
C THR A 197 24.07 2.13 -12.81
N ALA A 198 24.64 1.22 -12.02
CA ALA A 198 24.98 1.48 -10.63
C ALA A 198 25.81 2.77 -10.58
N SER A 199 25.21 3.87 -10.13
CA SER A 199 25.93 5.11 -9.86
C SER A 199 26.93 4.79 -8.77
N THR A 200 28.18 4.57 -9.17
CA THR A 200 29.34 4.58 -8.28
C THR A 200 29.35 5.92 -7.56
N ARG A 201 28.79 5.97 -6.36
CA ARG A 201 29.12 7.04 -5.41
C ARG A 201 30.60 6.85 -5.06
N ALA A 202 31.46 7.51 -5.83
CA ALA A 202 32.86 7.68 -5.48
C ALA A 202 32.90 8.30 -4.08
N ALA A 203 33.50 7.58 -3.13
CA ALA A 203 33.82 8.11 -1.82
C ALA A 203 34.68 9.36 -2.02
N ARG A 204 34.14 10.53 -1.69
CA ARG A 204 34.95 11.74 -1.55
C ARG A 204 35.76 11.60 -0.27
N SER A 205 37.00 11.16 -0.40
CA SER A 205 38.04 11.37 0.60
C SER A 205 38.29 12.88 0.71
N GLY A 206 37.84 13.51 1.80
CA GLY A 206 38.28 14.85 2.16
C GLY A 206 39.75 14.83 2.61
N PRO A 207 40.56 15.84 2.27
CA PRO A 207 41.93 15.90 2.78
C PRO A 207 41.90 16.30 4.26
N ALA A 208 42.68 15.59 5.06
CA ALA A 208 43.00 16.00 6.42
C ALA A 208 43.76 17.33 6.40
N ARG A 209 43.28 18.30 7.17
CA ARG A 209 44.06 19.38 7.77
C ARG A 209 43.52 19.68 9.15
#